data_AF-A0A534QDR7-F1
#
_entry.id   AF-A0A534QDR7-F1
#
_cell.length_a   1.000
_cell.length_b   1.000
_cell.length_c   1.000
_cell.angle_alpha   90.00
_cell.angle_beta   90.00
_cell.angle_gamma   90.00
#
_symmetry.space_group_name_H-M   'P 1'
#
loop_
_entity.id
_entity.type
_entity.pdbx_description
1 polymer ?
#
loop_
_entity_poly.entity_id
_entity_poly.type
_entity_poly.pdbx_seq_one_letter_code
_entity_poly.pdbx_strand_id
1 'polypeptide(L)' 'MYLDYTPEQQAVRRELRVYFGRLVTPEYQAELSQSEGGGPLYMQAVRKLGADGWLGIGWPREYGGQGRSPIEQFIFFD' A
#
# COMPACT_ATOMS: atom_id res chain seq x y z
N MET A 1 16.47 -10.85 22.24
CA MET A 1 16.25 -9.97 21.09
C MET A 1 14.74 -9.84 20.90
N TYR A 2 14.19 -8.64 20.96
CA TYR A 2 12.77 -8.39 20.69
C TYR A 2 12.62 -8.10 19.19
N LEU A 3 11.98 -9.02 18.46
CA LEU A 3 11.75 -8.93 17.00
C LEU A 3 10.29 -8.65 16.71
N ASP A 4 9.74 -7.61 17.33
CA ASP A 4 8.37 -7.18 17.06
C ASP A 4 8.34 -5.70 16.67
N TYR A 5 7.29 -5.30 15.97
CA TYR A 5 7.04 -3.92 15.61
C TYR A 5 6.66 -3.09 16.84
N THR A 6 7.02 -1.81 16.82
CA THR A 6 6.53 -0.85 17.82
C THR A 6 5.00 -0.68 17.70
N PRO A 7 4.33 -0.17 18.74
CA PRO A 7 2.88 0.10 18.68
C PRO A 7 2.47 0.99 17.49
N GLU A 8 3.32 1.96 17.13
CA GLU A 8 3.12 2.87 15.99
C GLU A 8 3.23 2.12 14.66
N GLN A 9 4.24 1.27 14.52
CA GLN A 9 4.42 0.40 13.35
C GLN A 9 3.26 -0.60 13.19
N GLN A 10 2.77 -1.18 14.29
CA GLN A 10 1.58 -2.02 14.28
C GLN A 10 0.31 -1.22 13.88
N ALA A 11 0.23 0.07 14.22
CA ALA A 11 -0.87 0.92 13.78
C ALA A 11 -0.83 1.14 12.26
N VAL A 12 0.35 1.42 11.71
CA VAL A 12 0.56 1.54 10.24
C VAL A 12 0.16 0.23 9.54
N ARG A 13 0.56 -0.93 10.08
CA ARG A 13 0.16 -2.23 9.53
C ARG A 13 -1.36 -2.42 9.50
N ARG A 14 -2.06 -2.01 10.56
CA ARG A 14 -3.53 -2.09 10.62
C ARG A 14 -4.20 -1.15 9.62
N GLU A 15 -3.69 0.08 9.51
CA GLU A 15 -4.17 1.07 8.54
C GLU A 15 -4.07 0.52 7.12
N LEU A 16 -2.91 -0.01 6.74
CA LEU A 16 -2.66 -0.58 5.42
C LEU A 16 -3.54 -1.79 5.13
N ARG A 17 -3.75 -2.68 6.11
CA ARG A 17 -4.65 -3.83 5.95
C ARG A 17 -6.09 -3.40 5.67
N VAL A 18 -6.58 -2.36 6.37
CA VAL A 18 -7.91 -1.79 6.09
C VAL A 18 -7.94 -1.12 4.72
N TYR A 19 -6.89 -0.37 4.37
CA TYR A 19 -6.79 0.32 3.09
C TYR A 19 -6.83 -0.66 1.91
N PHE A 20 -5.90 -1.63 1.87
CA PHE A 20 -5.85 -2.63 0.82
C PHE A 20 -7.07 -3.56 0.82
N GLY A 21 -7.65 -3.85 1.99
CA GLY A 21 -8.89 -4.62 2.07
C GLY A 21 -10.09 -3.95 1.36
N ARG A 22 -10.08 -2.63 1.19
CA ARG A 22 -11.08 -1.91 0.38
C ARG A 22 -10.72 -1.84 -1.10
N LEU A 23 -9.43 -1.94 -1.43
CA LEU A 23 -8.91 -1.79 -2.78
C LEU A 23 -8.96 -3.13 -3.55
N VAL A 24 -8.67 -4.23 -2.86
CA VAL A 24 -8.57 -5.59 -3.42
C VAL A 24 -9.94 -6.28 -3.32
N THR A 25 -10.85 -5.94 -4.22
CA THR A 25 -12.17 -6.59 -4.31
C THR A 25 -12.09 -7.97 -4.97
N PRO A 26 -13.11 -8.84 -4.85
CA PRO A 26 -13.15 -10.12 -5.55
C PRO A 26 -13.01 -9.99 -7.08
N GLU A 27 -13.61 -8.96 -7.67
CA GLU A 27 -13.53 -8.68 -9.11
C GLU A 27 -12.13 -8.25 -9.52
N TYR A 28 -11.46 -7.44 -8.69
CA TYR A 28 -10.06 -7.07 -8.89
C TYR A 28 -9.16 -8.32 -8.85
N GLN A 29 -9.37 -9.21 -7.88
CA GLN A 29 -8.61 -10.47 -7.80
C GLN A 29 -8.87 -11.37 -9.02
N ALA A 30 -10.12 -11.46 -9.48
CA ALA A 30 -10.47 -12.20 -10.67
C ALA A 30 -9.78 -11.62 -11.92
N GLU A 31 -9.77 -10.29 -12.10
CA GLU A 31 -9.07 -9.63 -13.21
C GLU A 31 -7.56 -9.91 -13.19
N LEU A 32 -6.95 -9.84 -12.01
CA LEU A 32 -5.53 -10.18 -11.84
C LEU A 32 -5.21 -11.65 -12.11
N SER A 33 -6.15 -12.58 -11.86
CA SER A 33 -5.93 -13.99 -12.15
C SER A 33 -5.86 -14.29 -13.66
N GLN A 34 -6.40 -13.39 -14.48
CA GLN A 34 -6.50 -13.53 -15.94
C GLN A 34 -5.54 -12.62 -16.70
N SER A 35 -4.76 -11.77 -16.00
CA SER A 35 -3.86 -10.80 -16.61
C SER A 35 -2.57 -10.67 -15.81
N GLU A 36 -1.46 -10.34 -16.47
CA GLU A 36 -0.19 -10.06 -15.78
C GLU A 36 -0.17 -8.66 -15.16
N GLY A 37 -1.14 -8.35 -14.31
CA GLY A 37 -1.24 -7.04 -13.64
C GLY A 37 -1.67 -5.91 -14.57
N GLY A 38 -2.56 -6.21 -15.53
CA GLY A 38 -2.99 -5.27 -16.56
C GLY A 38 -4.46 -5.46 -16.89
N GLY A 39 -5.29 -4.51 -16.45
CA GLY A 39 -6.72 -4.46 -16.69
C GLY A 39 -7.33 -3.15 -16.14
N PRO A 40 -8.60 -2.85 -16.47
CA PRO A 40 -9.26 -1.62 -16.01
C PRO A 40 -9.30 -1.45 -14.49
N LEU A 41 -9.60 -2.51 -13.73
CA LEU A 41 -9.67 -2.44 -12.26
C LEU A 41 -8.29 -2.29 -11.64
N TYR A 42 -7.28 -2.98 -12.18
CA TYR A 42 -5.89 -2.78 -11.81
C TYR A 42 -5.45 -1.32 -12.00
N MET A 43 -5.70 -0.76 -13.18
CA MET A 43 -5.32 0.63 -13.47
C MET A 43 -6.12 1.63 -12.62
N GLN A 44 -7.37 1.33 -12.27
CA GLN A 44 -8.13 2.13 -11.32
C GLN A 44 -7.51 2.07 -9.92
N ALA A 45 -7.09 0.89 -9.45
CA ALA A 45 -6.45 0.72 -8.16
C ALA A 45 -5.11 1.45 -8.07
N VAL A 46 -4.26 1.34 -9.11
CA VAL A 46 -2.98 2.07 -9.18
C VAL A 46 -3.20 3.59 -9.16
N ARG A 47 -4.18 4.10 -9.92
CA ARG A 47 -4.53 5.53 -9.89
C ARG A 47 -4.99 5.98 -8.51
N LYS A 48 -5.82 5.17 -7.83
CA LYS A 48 -6.27 5.45 -6.46
C LYS A 48 -5.10 5.45 -5.47
N LEU A 49 -4.21 4.46 -5.56
CA LEU A 49 -3.01 4.36 -4.75
C LEU A 49 -2.10 5.59 -4.91
N GLY A 50 -1.97 6.09 -6.15
CA GLY A 50 -1.26 7.34 -6.45
C GLY A 50 -1.96 8.58 -5.88
N ALA A 51 -3.26 8.71 -6.09
CA ALA A 51 -4.06 9.84 -5.59
C ALA A 51 -4.08 9.93 -4.06
N ASP A 52 -4.07 8.78 -3.39
CA ASP A 52 -4.01 8.69 -1.93
C ASP A 52 -2.56 8.83 -1.38
N GLY A 53 -1.57 9.03 -2.26
CA GLY A 53 -0.18 9.33 -1.88
C GLY A 53 0.67 8.13 -1.45
N TRP A 54 0.24 6.91 -1.75
CA TRP A 54 0.95 5.69 -1.33
C TRP A 54 2.11 5.30 -2.25
N LEU A 55 2.09 5.72 -3.52
CA LEU A 55 3.21 5.46 -4.45
C LEU A 55 4.52 6.16 -4.04
N GLY A 56 4.42 7.26 -3.30
CA GLY A 56 5.55 8.03 -2.78
C GLY A 56 5.82 7.81 -1.29
N ILE A 57 5.44 6.67 -0.72
CA ILE A 57 5.47 6.43 0.74
C ILE A 57 6.83 6.75 1.39
N GLY A 58 7.93 6.38 0.75
CA GLY A 58 9.29 6.63 1.25
C GLY A 58 9.90 7.97 0.87
N TRP A 59 9.29 8.71 -0.08
CA TRP A 59 9.88 9.94 -0.59
C TRP A 59 9.74 11.06 0.43
N PRO A 60 10.73 11.98 0.54
CA PRO A 60 10.61 13.18 1.34
C PRO A 60 9.36 13.98 1.00
N ARG A 61 8.76 14.63 2.02
CA ARG A 61 7.52 15.41 1.86
C ARG A 61 7.67 16.59 0.90
N GLU A 62 8.86 17.17 0.81
CA GLU A 62 9.19 18.25 -0.14
C GLU A 62 9.08 17.82 -1.62
N TYR A 63 9.11 16.51 -1.90
CA TYR A 63 8.86 15.94 -3.23
C TYR A 63 7.45 15.33 -3.35
N GLY A 64 6.54 15.60 -2.41
CA GLY A 64 5.17 15.09 -2.41
C GLY A 64 5.01 13.67 -1.86
N GLY A 65 6.04 13.11 -1.22
CA GLY A 65 5.95 11.80 -0.55
C GLY A 65 5.45 11.87 0.89
N GLN A 66 5.43 10.72 1.57
CA GLN A 66 5.00 10.66 2.98
C GLN A 66 6.16 10.76 3.99
N GLY A 67 7.40 10.55 3.55
CA GLY A 67 8.59 10.56 4.40
C GLY A 67 8.61 9.44 5.44
N ARG A 68 8.00 8.29 5.13
CA ARG A 68 7.93 7.14 6.04
C ARG A 68 9.30 6.47 6.20
N SER A 69 9.56 5.97 7.39
CA SER A 69 10.79 5.26 7.73
C SER A 69 10.95 3.94 6.94
N PRO A 70 12.18 3.39 6.82
CA PRO A 70 12.40 2.13 6.09
C PRO A 70 11.55 0.96 6.59
N ILE A 71 11.28 0.89 7.90
CA ILE A 71 10.47 -0.17 8.48
C ILE A 71 8.98 0.01 8.16
N GLU A 72 8.47 1.25 8.09
CA GLU A 72 7.10 1.51 7.63
C GLU A 72 6.95 1.23 6.13
N GLN A 73 7.99 1.47 5.32
CA GLN A 73 8.01 1.08 3.92
C GLN A 73 8.01 -0.45 3.76
N PHE A 74 8.72 -1.17 4.65
CA PHE A 74 8.65 -2.63 4.69
C PHE A 74 7.25 -3.12 5.06
N ILE A 75 6.60 -2.50 6.06
CA ILE A 75 5.22 -2.82 6.45
C ILE A 75 4.21 -2.55 5.32
N PHE A 76 4.48 -1.59 4.43
CA PHE A 76 3.69 -1.37 3.23
C PHE A 76 3.84 -2.46 2.17
N PHE A 77 5.02 -3.08 2.11
CA PHE A 77 5.35 -4.13 1.15
C PHE A 77 4.90 -5.53 1.60
N ASP A 78 5.00 -5.84 2.90
CA ASP A 78 4.64 -7.13 3.54
C ASP A 78 3.12 -7.38 3.66
#